data_AF-A0A835TLQ4-F1
#
_entry.id   AF-A0A835TLQ4-F1
#
_cell.length_a   1.000
_cell.length_b   1.000
_cell.length_c   1.000
_cell.angle_alpha   90.00
_cell.angle_beta   90.00
_cell.angle_gamma   90.00
#
_symmetry.space_group_name_H-M   'P 1'
#
loop_
_entity.id
_entity.type
_entity.pdbx_description
1 polymer ?
#
loop_
_entity_poly.entity_id
_entity_poly.type
_entity_poly.pdbx_seq_one_letter_code
_entity_poly.pdbx_strand_id
1 'polypeptide(L)'
;MPTLIYAPLSMASIGRRLWITFKFTNKRLVITNTSPLFKRTIQVAYKNIKEIRTAPRGFGLWGDMVVFLRDGNRLEITGIDKYKEIADHINRQIYTL
;
A
#
# COMPACT_ATOMS: atom_id res chain seq x y z
N MET A 1 7.43 -23.85 34.47
CA MET A 1 8.25 -23.01 33.57
C MET A 1 7.59 -23.04 32.20
N PRO A 2 6.90 -21.98 31.74
CA PRO A 2 6.25 -22.03 30.43
C PRO A 2 7.27 -21.83 29.31
N THR A 3 7.31 -22.83 28.44
CA THR A 3 8.18 -23.00 27.29
C THR A 3 7.87 -21.98 26.19
N LEU A 4 8.82 -21.08 25.95
CA LEU A 4 8.85 -20.04 24.93
C LEU A 4 9.07 -20.63 23.51
N ILE A 5 8.19 -21.53 23.05
CA ILE A 5 8.26 -22.13 21.70
C ILE A 5 7.03 -21.72 20.89
N TYR A 6 6.81 -20.42 20.75
CA TYR A 6 5.86 -19.88 19.75
C TYR A 6 6.45 -18.74 18.91
N ALA A 7 7.65 -18.24 19.24
CA ALA A 7 8.30 -17.16 18.50
C ALA A 7 8.73 -17.48 17.04
N PRO A 8 9.01 -18.73 16.60
CA PRO A 8 9.55 -18.92 15.25
C PRO A 8 8.51 -18.69 14.13
N LEU A 9 7.23 -19.00 14.36
CA LEU A 9 6.20 -18.93 13.32
C LEU A 9 5.62 -17.53 13.13
N SER A 10 5.74 -16.66 14.13
CA SER A 10 5.30 -15.26 14.06
C SER A 10 6.26 -14.37 13.27
N MET A 11 7.57 -14.69 13.29
CA MET A 11 8.59 -13.90 12.60
C MET A 11 8.55 -14.09 11.07
N ALA A 12 8.20 -15.29 10.60
CA ALA A 12 8.11 -15.61 9.16
C ALA A 12 6.94 -14.92 8.43
N SER A 13 5.92 -14.44 9.17
CA SER A 13 4.77 -13.73 8.58
C SER A 13 5.00 -12.24 8.39
N ILE A 14 6.01 -11.65 9.05
CA ILE A 14 6.30 -10.21 8.95
C ILE A 14 7.08 -9.90 7.67
N GLY A 15 7.87 -10.86 7.16
CA GLY A 15 8.67 -10.70 5.94
C GLY A 15 7.87 -10.61 4.64
N ARG A 16 6.56 -10.96 4.63
CA ARG A 16 5.74 -10.92 3.41
C ARG A 16 5.29 -9.52 2.97
N ARG A 17 5.51 -8.49 3.80
CA ARG A 17 4.80 -7.20 3.70
C ARG A 17 5.57 -6.10 2.95
N LEU A 18 6.88 -6.25 2.72
CA LEU A 18 7.77 -5.14 2.33
C LEU A 18 8.15 -5.08 0.84
N TRP A 19 7.47 -5.80 -0.04
CA TRP A 19 7.80 -5.82 -1.48
C TRP A 19 6.83 -5.02 -2.34
N ILE A 20 6.43 -3.82 -1.92
CA ILE A 20 5.59 -2.94 -2.74
C ILE A 20 6.40 -1.70 -3.09
N THR A 21 6.54 -1.43 -4.38
CA THR A 21 7.21 -0.24 -4.89
C THR A 21 6.21 0.67 -5.57
N PHE A 22 6.18 1.93 -5.13
CA PHE A 22 5.39 2.98 -5.76
C PHE A 22 6.25 3.77 -6.72
N LYS A 23 5.74 3.97 -7.94
CA LYS A 23 6.32 4.89 -8.90
C LYS A 23 5.26 5.91 -9.29
N PHE A 24 5.47 7.14 -8.82
CA PHE A 24 4.65 8.29 -9.16
C PHE A 24 5.15 8.88 -10.48
N THR A 25 4.23 9.13 -11.40
CA THR A 25 4.49 9.83 -12.67
C THR A 25 3.47 10.96 -12.81
N ASN A 26 3.70 11.94 -13.67
CA ASN A 26 2.84 13.12 -13.83
C ASN A 26 1.34 12.85 -14.05
N LYS A 27 0.96 11.69 -14.61
CA LYS A 27 -0.44 11.37 -14.94
C LYS A 27 -0.94 10.06 -14.32
N ARG A 28 -0.04 9.23 -13.80
CA ARG A 28 -0.34 7.84 -13.41
C ARG A 28 0.45 7.45 -12.17
N LEU A 29 -0.20 6.65 -11.34
CA LEU A 29 0.35 5.89 -10.24
C LEU A 29 0.66 4.48 -10.71
N VAL A 30 1.91 4.05 -10.57
CA VAL A 30 2.32 2.66 -10.84
C VAL A 30 2.67 1.99 -9.51
N ILE A 31 1.99 0.88 -9.24
CA ILE A 31 2.19 0.06 -8.04
C ILE A 31 2.74 -1.28 -8.51
N THR A 32 3.98 -1.57 -8.12
CA THR A 32 4.64 -2.83 -8.45
C THR A 32 4.76 -3.66 -7.18
N ASN A 33 4.13 -4.83 -7.18
CA ASN A 33 4.39 -5.86 -6.19
C ASN A 33 5.58 -6.71 -6.65
N THR A 34 6.68 -6.63 -5.91
CA THR A 34 7.95 -7.31 -6.14
C THR A 34 8.02 -8.64 -5.35
N SER A 35 6.92 -9.11 -4.78
CA SER A 35 6.91 -10.38 -4.07
C SER A 35 7.27 -11.53 -5.02
N PRO A 36 8.22 -12.42 -4.66
CA PRO A 36 8.65 -13.52 -5.51
C PRO A 36 7.52 -14.48 -5.90
N LEU A 37 6.44 -14.53 -5.10
CA LEU A 37 5.28 -15.38 -5.34
C LEU A 37 4.16 -14.68 -6.14
N PHE A 38 4.14 -13.35 -6.17
CA PHE A 38 3.02 -12.58 -6.71
C PHE A 38 3.51 -11.27 -7.34
N LYS A 39 4.25 -11.40 -8.44
CA LYS A 39 4.70 -10.24 -9.23
C LYS A 39 3.52 -9.66 -9.99
N ARG A 40 3.04 -8.49 -9.56
CA ARG A 40 1.94 -7.77 -10.23
C ARG A 40 2.27 -6.30 -10.31
N THR A 41 2.17 -5.75 -11.51
CA THR A 41 2.28 -4.30 -11.75
C THR A 41 0.92 -3.76 -12.13
N ILE A 42 0.45 -2.75 -11.41
CA ILE A 42 -0.83 -2.09 -11.64
C ILE A 42 -0.55 -0.64 -11.98
N GLN A 43 -1.14 -0.14 -13.07
CA GLN A 43 -1.04 1.26 -13.48
C GLN A 43 -2.43 1.90 -13.40
N VAL A 44 -2.53 3.00 -12.68
CA VAL A 44 -3.79 3.75 -12.50
C VAL A 44 -3.55 5.19 -12.86
N ALA A 45 -4.41 5.76 -13.71
CA ALA A 45 -4.37 7.20 -13.97
C ALA A 45 -4.99 7.98 -12.81
N TYR A 46 -4.41 9.12 -12.42
CA TYR A 46 -4.94 9.92 -11.30
C TYR A 46 -6.39 10.36 -11.52
N LYS A 47 -6.75 10.67 -12.77
CA LYS A 47 -8.14 10.97 -13.17
C LYS A 47 -9.15 9.88 -12.81
N ASN A 48 -8.69 8.63 -12.69
CA ASN A 48 -9.54 7.48 -12.42
C ASN A 48 -9.64 7.16 -10.93
N ILE A 49 -8.88 7.87 -10.09
CA ILE A 49 -8.96 7.74 -8.65
C ILE A 49 -10.13 8.60 -8.17
N LYS A 50 -10.96 8.01 -7.31
CA LYS A 50 -12.12 8.67 -6.69
C LYS A 50 -11.76 9.20 -5.32
N GLU A 51 -11.21 8.33 -4.47
CA GLU A 51 -10.83 8.66 -3.09
C GLU A 51 -9.74 7.70 -2.60
N ILE A 52 -9.02 8.10 -1.56
CA ILE A 52 -8.01 7.27 -0.92
C ILE A 52 -8.33 7.21 0.56
N ARG A 53 -8.37 6.00 1.12
CA ARG A 53 -8.52 5.78 2.56
C ARG A 53 -7.27 5.15 3.11
N THR A 54 -6.84 5.63 4.27
CA THR A 54 -5.68 5.08 4.97
C THR A 54 -6.08 4.56 6.35
N ALA A 55 -5.45 3.46 6.75
CA ALA A 55 -5.65 2.84 8.05
C ALA A 55 -4.28 2.69 8.75
N PRO A 56 -4.00 3.47 9.81
CA PRO A 56 -2.76 3.32 10.58
C PRO A 56 -2.67 1.94 11.24
N ARG A 57 -1.49 1.31 11.21
CA ARG A 57 -1.13 0.14 12.02
C ARG A 57 0.16 0.42 12.81
N GLY A 58 0.43 -0.36 13.87
CA GLY A 58 1.70 -0.30 14.61
C GLY A 58 2.12 1.11 15.03
N PHE A 59 1.24 1.85 15.73
CA PHE A 59 1.49 3.23 16.20
C PHE A 59 1.83 4.25 15.08
N GLY A 60 1.48 3.96 13.83
CA GLY A 60 1.73 4.84 12.70
C GLY A 60 3.07 4.62 12.00
N LEU A 61 3.83 3.58 12.39
CA LEU A 61 5.05 3.16 11.69
C LEU A 61 4.76 2.63 10.28
N TRP A 62 3.62 1.98 10.09
CA TRP A 62 3.12 1.53 8.79
C TRP A 62 1.59 1.56 8.76
N GLY A 63 1.01 1.43 7.57
CA GLY A 63 -0.45 1.47 7.43
C GLY A 63 -0.91 0.75 6.18
N ASP A 64 -2.21 0.53 6.12
CA ASP A 64 -2.86 0.10 4.89
C ASP A 64 -3.44 1.32 4.17
N MET A 65 -3.53 1.20 2.87
CA MET A 65 -4.08 2.19 1.97
C MET A 65 -5.02 1.49 1.01
N VAL A 66 -6.22 2.04 0.84
CA VAL A 66 -7.18 1.59 -0.16
C VAL A 66 -7.43 2.73 -1.12
N VAL A 67 -7.09 2.51 -2.39
CA VAL A 67 -7.35 3.44 -3.48
C VAL A 67 -8.66 3.02 -4.14
N PHE A 68 -9.66 3.89 -4.06
CA PHE A 68 -10.94 3.67 -4.72
C PHE A 68 -10.90 4.27 -6.12
N LEU A 69 -11.24 3.45 -7.11
CA LEU A 69 -11.32 3.88 -8.50
C LEU A 69 -12.75 4.29 -8.83
N ARG A 70 -12.90 5.17 -9.82
CA ARG A 70 -14.21 5.63 -10.32
C ARG A 70 -15.03 4.51 -10.93
N ASP A 71 -14.37 3.49 -11.49
CA ASP A 71 -15.01 2.29 -12.05
C ASP A 71 -15.53 1.30 -10.98
N GLY A 72 -15.43 1.64 -9.69
CA GLY A 72 -15.86 0.79 -8.57
C GLY A 72 -14.81 -0.21 -8.08
N ASN A 73 -13.73 -0.39 -8.83
CA ASN A 73 -12.58 -1.18 -8.41
C ASN A 73 -11.85 -0.57 -7.20
N ARG A 74 -11.26 -1.42 -6.38
CA ARG A 74 -10.51 -1.03 -5.18
C ARG A 74 -9.13 -1.66 -5.24
N LEU A 75 -8.11 -0.85 -4.97
CA LEU A 75 -6.74 -1.33 -4.83
C LEU A 75 -6.35 -1.25 -3.37
N GLU A 76 -6.27 -2.42 -2.75
CA GLU A 76 -5.87 -2.59 -1.37
C GLU A 76 -4.37 -2.80 -1.33
N ILE A 77 -3.70 -1.93 -0.58
CA ILE A 77 -2.26 -1.93 -0.44
C ILE A 77 -1.96 -1.92 1.04
N THR A 78 -1.18 -2.89 1.49
CA THR A 78 -1.20 -3.27 2.90
C THR A 78 0.22 -3.27 3.45
N GLY A 79 0.42 -2.63 4.62
CA GLY A 79 1.73 -2.57 5.29
C GLY A 79 2.76 -1.69 4.57
N ILE A 80 2.34 -0.51 4.12
CA ILE A 80 3.20 0.49 3.51
C ILE A 80 3.75 1.41 4.61
N ASP A 81 5.05 1.71 4.58
CA ASP A 81 5.65 2.81 5.33
C ASP A 81 5.26 4.17 4.71
N LYS A 82 5.24 5.25 5.51
CA LYS A 82 4.91 6.60 5.02
C LYS A 82 3.58 6.70 4.23
N TYR A 83 2.63 5.82 4.52
CA TYR A 83 1.32 5.78 3.85
C TYR A 83 0.58 7.13 3.89
N LYS A 84 0.81 7.96 4.92
CA LYS A 84 0.26 9.33 4.99
C LYS A 84 0.83 10.25 3.92
N GLU A 85 2.15 10.27 3.75
CA GLU A 85 2.82 11.10 2.75
C GLU A 85 2.41 10.68 1.33
N ILE A 86 2.32 9.38 1.09
CA ILE A 86 1.87 8.83 -0.20
C ILE A 86 0.41 9.23 -0.48
N ALA A 87 -0.49 9.08 0.50
CA ALA A 87 -1.89 9.46 0.34
C ALA A 87 -2.03 10.97 0.09
N ASP A 88 -1.28 11.79 0.83
CA ASP A 88 -1.28 13.24 0.66
C ASP A 88 -0.76 13.63 -0.72
N HIS A 89 0.34 13.03 -1.18
CA HIS A 89 0.88 13.26 -2.53
C HIS A 89 -0.15 12.93 -3.61
N ILE A 90 -0.81 11.78 -3.53
CA ILE A 90 -1.82 11.40 -4.52
C ILE A 90 -3.04 12.31 -4.44
N ASN A 91 -3.51 12.68 -3.23
CA ASN A 91 -4.59 13.64 -3.07
C ASN A 91 -4.27 14.98 -3.74
N ARG A 92 -3.05 15.52 -3.55
CA ARG A 92 -2.62 16.74 -4.25
C ARG A 92 -2.71 16.60 -5.77
N GLN A 93 -2.31 15.44 -6.33
CA GLN A 93 -2.42 15.18 -7.77
C GLN A 93 -3.87 15.08 -8.25
N ILE A 94 -4.80 14.61 -7.40
CA ILE A 94 -6.23 14.56 -7.71
C ILE A 94 -6.84 15.96 -7.75
N TYR A 95 -6.50 16.83 -6.78
CA TYR A 95 -7.05 18.19 -6.70
C TYR A 95 -6.43 19.19 -7.68
N THR A 96 -5.26 18.87 -8.25
CA THR A 96 -4.58 19.74 -9.24
C THR A 96 -5.10 19.51 -10.67
N LEU A 97 -5.85 18.44 -10.92
CA LEU A 97 -6.42 18.06 -12.23
C LEU A 97 -7.89 18.47 -12.34
#